data_AF-A0A1Q5TCS9-F1
#
_entry.id   AF-A0A1Q5TCS9-F1
#
_cell.length_a   1.000
_cell.length_b   1.000
_cell.length_c   1.000
_cell.angle_alpha   90.00
_cell.angle_beta   90.00
_cell.angle_gamma   90.00
#
_symmetry.space_group_name_H-M   'P 1'
#
loop_
_entity.id
_entity.type
_entity.pdbx_description
1 polymer ?
#
loop_
_entity_poly.entity_id
_entity_poly.type
_entity_poly.pdbx_seq_one_letter_code
_entity_poly.pdbx_strand_id
1 'polypeptide(L)'
;MLRLVYECWQMILRDYWSSQVRDNNYFRHESDLSTIDPSAVISESHATDSYQNVLFSLLRFRSHTGVYPKRVTVVTHEFKRARFMECHFPAMGFLPRLGSGEVMAFPRVSLIGIDPPEEVTPMESLVQGESLRGIGLWRRDLYGVGQDLASKRIIRGWAPGMVHELCLNGGYEPVVEQLVSWDGGAGNEWFPHIERLPWYYGHPP
;
A
#
# COMPACT_ATOMS: atom_id res chain seq x y z
N MET A 1 20.43 -1.18 -0.03
CA MET A 1 19.11 -0.61 0.36
C MET A 1 18.07 -1.36 -0.45
N LEU A 2 17.40 -2.37 0.13
CA LEU A 2 16.30 -3.04 -0.55
C LEU A 2 15.23 -2.00 -0.87
N ARG A 3 14.94 -1.82 -2.16
CA ARG A 3 13.87 -0.93 -2.63
C ARG A 3 12.67 -1.83 -2.87
N LEU A 4 11.65 -1.72 -2.02
CA LEU A 4 10.36 -2.34 -2.27
C LEU A 4 9.75 -1.64 -3.49
N VAL A 5 9.82 -2.30 -4.63
CA VAL A 5 9.15 -1.89 -5.86
C VAL A 5 7.75 -2.51 -5.79
N TYR A 6 6.75 -1.67 -5.51
CA TYR A 6 5.36 -2.10 -5.37
C TYR A 6 4.76 -2.47 -6.72
N GLU A 7 4.42 -3.74 -6.91
CA GLU A 7 3.49 -4.17 -7.96
C GLU A 7 2.05 -3.91 -7.49
N CYS A 8 1.55 -2.69 -7.73
CA CYS A 8 0.15 -2.34 -7.49
C CYS A 8 -0.75 -2.73 -8.68
N TRP A 9 -0.83 -4.01 -9.07
CA TRP A 9 -1.76 -4.43 -10.12
C TRP A 9 -2.29 -5.85 -9.90
N GLN A 10 -3.56 -5.97 -9.47
CA GLN A 10 -4.39 -7.11 -9.80
C GLN A 10 -5.56 -6.61 -10.67
N MET A 11 -5.65 -7.23 -11.86
CA MET A 11 -6.65 -7.03 -12.93
C MET A 11 -6.47 -5.82 -13.87
N ILE A 12 -5.36 -5.82 -14.61
CA ILE A 12 -5.27 -5.79 -16.10
C ILE A 12 -3.76 -5.78 -16.42
N LEU A 13 -3.31 -6.83 -17.12
CA LEU A 13 -2.00 -7.00 -17.75
C LEU A 13 -0.79 -7.25 -16.82
N ARG A 14 -0.43 -8.54 -16.71
CA ARG A 14 0.90 -9.03 -16.27
C ARG A 14 2.07 -8.49 -17.11
N ASP A 15 1.79 -7.78 -18.20
CA ASP A 15 2.80 -7.26 -19.14
C ASP A 15 3.08 -5.76 -19.01
N TYR A 16 2.35 -5.02 -18.17
CA TYR A 16 2.38 -3.54 -18.18
C TYR A 16 3.44 -2.89 -17.27
N TRP A 17 3.98 -3.62 -16.28
CA TRP A 17 5.02 -3.11 -15.38
C TRP A 17 6.44 -3.29 -15.95
N SER A 18 6.70 -4.41 -16.66
CA SER A 18 8.00 -4.62 -17.31
C SER A 18 8.25 -3.61 -18.44
N SER A 19 7.20 -3.10 -19.08
CA SER A 19 7.29 -2.00 -20.03
C SER A 19 7.43 -0.66 -19.30
N GLN A 20 6.52 -0.24 -18.43
CA GLN A 20 6.55 1.11 -17.87
C GLN A 20 7.76 1.45 -17.00
N VAL A 21 8.31 0.53 -16.19
CA VAL A 21 9.55 0.83 -15.41
C VAL A 21 10.77 0.94 -16.30
N ARG A 22 10.86 0.04 -17.28
CA ARG A 22 11.95 -0.01 -18.25
C ARG A 22 11.87 1.16 -19.22
N ASP A 23 10.66 1.53 -19.63
CA ASP A 23 10.39 2.53 -20.67
C ASP A 23 10.30 3.96 -20.09
N ASN A 24 9.99 4.15 -18.80
CA ASN A 24 9.93 5.49 -18.17
C ASN A 24 11.14 5.85 -17.28
N ASN A 25 12.18 5.01 -17.23
CA ASN A 25 13.48 5.41 -16.65
C ASN A 25 13.40 5.93 -15.19
N TYR A 26 12.49 5.36 -14.37
CA TYR A 26 12.24 5.81 -12.99
C TYR A 26 13.43 5.54 -12.04
N PHE A 27 14.37 4.70 -12.46
CA PHE A 27 15.71 4.61 -11.90
C PHE A 27 16.64 5.32 -12.88
N ARG A 28 16.78 6.64 -12.70
CA ARG A 28 17.46 7.53 -13.64
C ARG A 28 18.87 7.01 -14.02
N HIS A 29 19.11 6.96 -15.33
CA HIS A 29 20.28 6.55 -16.13
C HIS A 29 20.25 5.10 -16.67
N GLU A 30 20.10 4.97 -18.01
CA GLU A 30 20.17 3.71 -18.77
C GLU A 30 21.44 2.88 -18.52
N SER A 31 22.52 3.52 -18.06
CA SER A 31 23.74 2.83 -17.64
C SER A 31 23.59 2.03 -16.33
N ASP A 32 22.54 2.30 -15.53
CA ASP A 32 22.33 1.69 -14.19
C ASP A 32 21.21 0.62 -14.13
N LEU A 33 20.47 0.37 -15.22
CA LEU A 33 19.52 -0.75 -15.26
C LEU A 33 20.24 -2.12 -15.29
N SER A 34 21.52 -2.13 -15.64
CA SER A 34 22.41 -3.29 -15.47
C SER A 34 22.81 -3.54 -14.00
N THR A 35 22.41 -2.66 -13.07
CA THR A 35 22.87 -2.62 -11.67
C THR A 35 21.77 -2.93 -10.64
N ILE A 36 20.50 -3.12 -11.05
CA ILE A 36 19.46 -3.60 -10.14
C ILE A 36 19.67 -5.11 -9.96
N ASP A 37 20.21 -5.48 -8.81
CA ASP A 37 20.30 -6.87 -8.38
C ASP A 37 18.88 -7.48 -8.35
N PRO A 38 18.56 -8.49 -9.18
CA PRO A 38 17.24 -9.12 -9.20
C PRO A 38 16.85 -9.72 -7.85
N SER A 39 17.83 -10.11 -7.02
CA SER A 39 17.57 -10.63 -5.67
C SER A 39 17.07 -9.54 -4.71
N ALA A 40 17.28 -8.26 -5.04
CA ALA A 40 16.74 -7.13 -4.29
C ALA A 40 15.31 -6.76 -4.70
N VAL A 41 14.73 -7.45 -5.69
CA VAL A 41 13.36 -7.26 -6.17
C VAL A 41 12.51 -8.45 -5.74
N ILE A 42 11.45 -8.18 -4.99
CA ILE A 42 10.54 -9.20 -4.46
C ILE A 42 9.12 -8.79 -4.85
N SER A 43 8.36 -9.71 -5.43
CA SER A 43 6.95 -9.49 -5.74
C SER A 43 6.05 -10.01 -4.60
N GLU A 44 4.95 -9.30 -4.38
CA GLU A 44 3.82 -9.67 -3.52
C GLU A 44 2.60 -9.73 -4.45
N SER A 45 1.95 -10.89 -4.55
CA SER A 45 0.95 -11.16 -5.58
C SER A 45 -0.47 -11.41 -5.04
N HIS A 46 -0.68 -11.34 -3.73
CA HIS A 46 -1.93 -11.69 -3.08
C HIS A 46 -2.82 -10.50 -2.75
N ALA A 47 -2.28 -9.30 -2.68
CA ALA A 47 -3.08 -8.12 -2.41
C ALA A 47 -4.16 -7.90 -3.48
N THR A 48 -5.37 -7.65 -3.01
CA THR A 48 -6.56 -7.42 -3.85
C THR A 48 -6.99 -5.96 -3.86
N ASP A 49 -6.35 -5.10 -3.08
CA ASP A 49 -6.58 -3.65 -3.06
C ASP A 49 -5.34 -2.87 -2.61
N SER A 50 -5.44 -1.53 -2.60
CA SER A 50 -4.31 -0.66 -2.26
C SER A 50 -3.92 -0.64 -0.78
N TYR A 51 -4.83 -0.99 0.14
CA TYR A 51 -4.47 -1.16 1.54
C TYR A 51 -3.63 -2.43 1.71
N GLN A 52 -4.11 -3.55 1.15
CA GLN A 52 -3.38 -4.81 1.16
C GLN A 52 -2.03 -4.72 0.45
N ASN A 53 -1.94 -3.96 -0.65
CA ASN A 53 -0.66 -3.78 -1.36
C ASN A 53 0.42 -3.25 -0.42
N VAL A 54 0.12 -2.24 0.41
CA VAL A 54 1.09 -1.71 1.37
C VAL A 54 1.38 -2.72 2.46
N LEU A 55 0.34 -3.21 3.13
CA LEU A 55 0.48 -4.08 4.30
C LEU A 55 1.20 -5.38 3.96
N PHE A 56 0.79 -6.07 2.89
CA PHE A 56 1.38 -7.35 2.51
C PHE A 56 2.81 -7.19 2.00
N SER A 57 3.15 -6.07 1.38
CA SER A 57 4.55 -5.80 1.02
C SER A 57 5.44 -5.62 2.25
N LEU A 58 4.93 -5.04 3.35
CA LEU A 58 5.69 -4.97 4.61
C LEU A 58 5.92 -6.37 5.19
N LEU A 59 4.89 -7.19 5.19
CA LEU A 59 4.97 -8.58 5.66
C LEU A 59 5.95 -9.38 4.79
N ARG A 60 5.85 -9.26 3.46
CA ARG A 60 6.73 -9.92 2.50
C ARG A 60 8.18 -9.49 2.69
N PHE A 61 8.42 -8.19 2.88
CA PHE A 61 9.75 -7.67 3.19
C PHE A 61 10.31 -8.25 4.48
N ARG A 62 9.52 -8.25 5.56
CA ARG A 62 9.96 -8.80 6.86
C ARG A 62 10.22 -10.29 6.76
N SER A 63 9.34 -11.04 6.10
CA SER A 63 9.52 -12.47 5.87
C SER A 63 10.81 -12.78 5.11
N HIS A 64 11.18 -11.94 4.14
CA HIS A 64 12.40 -12.14 3.35
C HIS A 64 13.67 -11.66 4.05
N THR A 65 13.61 -10.57 4.82
CA THR A 65 14.80 -9.87 5.37
C THR A 65 14.98 -10.04 6.88
N GLY A 66 13.98 -10.59 7.58
CA GLY A 66 13.93 -10.72 9.03
C GLY A 66 13.54 -9.45 9.80
N VAL A 67 13.44 -8.29 9.14
CA VAL A 67 13.14 -6.99 9.78
C VAL A 67 12.15 -6.17 8.94
N TYR A 68 11.42 -5.23 9.55
CA TYR A 68 10.58 -4.30 8.78
C TYR A 68 11.40 -3.18 8.13
N PRO A 69 10.91 -2.60 7.02
CA PRO A 69 11.63 -1.52 6.37
C PRO A 69 11.61 -0.25 7.23
N LYS A 70 12.78 0.43 7.33
CA LYS A 70 12.88 1.73 8.01
C LYS A 70 12.17 2.86 7.24
N ARG A 71 12.05 2.72 5.92
CA ARG A 71 11.41 3.66 5.02
C ARG A 71 10.63 2.93 3.93
N VAL A 72 9.44 3.42 3.64
CA VAL A 72 8.55 2.95 2.59
C VAL A 72 8.38 4.04 1.53
N THR A 73 8.50 3.67 0.26
CA THR A 73 8.18 4.56 -0.87
C THR A 73 7.13 3.86 -1.71
N VAL A 74 5.93 4.43 -1.80
CA VAL A 74 4.87 3.91 -2.65
C VAL A 74 4.94 4.63 -3.99
N VAL A 75 5.08 3.86 -5.07
CA VAL A 75 4.95 4.36 -6.44
C VAL A 75 3.57 3.95 -6.94
N THR A 76 2.72 4.91 -7.30
CA THR A 76 1.34 4.64 -7.71
C THR A 76 0.81 5.76 -8.61
N HIS A 77 -0.47 5.75 -8.96
CA HIS A 77 -1.07 6.86 -9.69
C HIS A 77 -1.29 8.07 -8.79
N GLU A 78 -1.01 9.28 -9.28
CA GLU A 78 -1.12 10.53 -8.53
C GLU A 78 -2.55 10.77 -8.07
N PHE A 79 -3.57 10.43 -8.88
CA PHE A 79 -4.97 10.52 -8.46
C PHE A 79 -5.28 9.70 -7.19
N LYS A 80 -4.48 8.69 -6.83
CA LYS A 80 -4.65 7.90 -5.59
C LYS A 80 -3.98 8.54 -4.38
N ARG A 81 -3.18 9.59 -4.52
CA ARG A 81 -2.37 10.18 -3.44
C ARG A 81 -3.19 10.45 -2.18
N ALA A 82 -4.32 11.12 -2.34
CA ALA A 82 -5.20 11.48 -1.21
C ALA A 82 -5.65 10.23 -0.44
N ARG A 83 -5.97 9.13 -1.13
CA ARG A 83 -6.37 7.86 -0.47
C ARG A 83 -5.25 7.28 0.39
N PHE A 84 -4.01 7.33 -0.09
CA PHE A 84 -2.87 6.85 0.70
C PHE A 84 -2.56 7.77 1.88
N MET A 85 -2.51 9.08 1.63
CA MET A 85 -2.13 10.08 2.64
C MET A 85 -3.17 10.24 3.74
N GLU A 86 -4.46 10.17 3.41
CA GLU A 86 -5.56 10.42 4.36
C GLU A 86 -6.13 9.13 4.96
N CYS A 87 -6.05 8.00 4.28
CA CYS A 87 -6.66 6.75 4.73
C CYS A 87 -5.60 5.70 5.07
N HIS A 88 -4.84 5.21 4.07
CA HIS A 88 -4.00 4.02 4.26
C HIS A 88 -2.83 4.26 5.22
N PHE A 89 -2.04 5.31 5.02
CA PHE A 89 -0.87 5.58 5.85
C PHE A 89 -1.24 5.92 7.30
N PRO A 90 -2.29 6.72 7.57
CA PRO A 90 -2.78 6.89 8.93
C PRO A 90 -3.29 5.59 9.56
N ALA A 91 -4.04 4.77 8.81
CA ALA A 91 -4.62 3.51 9.33
C ALA A 91 -3.53 2.48 9.70
N MET A 92 -2.38 2.52 9.01
CA MET A 92 -1.23 1.66 9.28
C MET A 92 -0.19 2.29 10.21
N GLY A 93 -0.39 3.52 10.69
CA GLY A 93 0.53 4.17 11.63
C GLY A 93 1.80 4.73 10.99
N PHE A 94 1.84 4.92 9.67
CA PHE A 94 2.92 5.64 8.99
C PHE A 94 2.79 7.16 9.11
N LEU A 95 1.57 7.65 9.32
CA LEU A 95 1.23 9.05 9.49
C LEU A 95 0.32 9.24 10.71
N PRO A 96 0.32 10.43 11.34
CA PRO A 96 -0.67 10.79 12.34
C PRO A 96 -2.06 10.87 11.71
N ARG A 97 -3.07 10.68 12.56
CA ARG A 97 -4.48 10.93 12.25
C ARG A 97 -4.66 12.45 12.15
N LEU A 98 -4.36 13.04 10.99
CA LEU A 98 -4.38 14.51 10.84
C LEU A 98 -5.80 15.06 11.00
N GLY A 99 -5.96 16.03 11.91
CA GLY A 99 -7.10 16.94 11.99
C GLY A 99 -6.79 18.39 11.58
N SER A 100 -5.53 18.76 11.36
CA SER A 100 -5.17 20.15 11.11
C SER A 100 -3.74 20.34 10.58
N GLY A 101 -3.62 20.85 9.35
CA GLY A 101 -2.75 21.97 9.00
C GLY A 101 -1.21 21.84 8.97
N GLU A 102 -0.58 20.90 9.68
CA GLU A 102 0.89 20.82 9.70
C GLU A 102 1.42 19.79 8.70
N VAL A 103 2.06 20.29 7.64
CA VAL A 103 2.86 19.49 6.70
C VAL A 103 4.17 19.12 7.38
N MET A 104 4.12 18.14 8.27
CA MET A 104 5.33 17.54 8.83
C MET A 104 5.91 16.56 7.82
N ALA A 105 7.23 16.63 7.59
CA ALA A 105 7.92 15.63 6.80
C ALA A 105 8.00 14.31 7.58
N PHE A 106 7.45 13.23 7.04
CA PHE A 106 7.46 11.92 7.69
C PHE A 106 8.58 11.04 7.11
N PRO A 107 9.69 10.83 7.84
CA PRO A 107 10.89 10.20 7.27
C PRO A 107 10.71 8.73 6.89
N ARG A 108 9.63 8.09 7.37
CA ARG A 108 9.32 6.67 7.18
C ARG A 108 8.47 6.38 5.95
N VAL A 109 7.77 7.37 5.38
CA VAL A 109 6.88 7.12 4.23
C VAL A 109 6.96 8.23 3.20
N SER A 110 6.93 7.85 1.93
CA SER A 110 6.83 8.76 0.80
C SER A 110 5.96 8.17 -0.30
N LEU A 111 5.36 9.03 -1.12
CA LEU A 111 4.52 8.63 -2.24
C LEU A 111 4.96 9.38 -3.50
N ILE A 112 5.31 8.62 -4.52
CA ILE A 112 5.58 9.07 -5.89
C ILE A 112 4.34 8.72 -6.71
N GLY A 113 3.62 9.76 -7.14
CA GLY A 113 2.42 9.61 -7.95
C GLY A 113 2.71 9.96 -9.40
N ILE A 114 2.24 9.11 -10.32
CA ILE A 114 2.40 9.26 -11.77
C ILE A 114 1.07 8.92 -12.40
N ASP A 115 0.38 9.90 -12.98
CA ASP A 115 -0.85 9.61 -13.73
C ASP A 115 -0.54 9.18 -15.16
N PRO A 116 -1.43 8.38 -15.78
CA PRO A 116 -1.35 8.15 -17.22
C PRO A 116 -1.46 9.48 -17.99
N PRO A 117 -0.92 9.56 -19.22
CA PRO A 117 -1.09 10.74 -20.07
C PRO A 117 -2.58 11.07 -20.27
N GLU A 118 -2.89 12.37 -20.41
CA GLU A 118 -4.26 12.86 -20.53
C GLU A 118 -4.99 12.29 -21.76
N GLU A 119 -4.23 11.98 -22.82
CA GLU A 119 -4.72 11.36 -24.05
C GLU A 119 -5.18 9.90 -23.83
N VAL A 120 -4.61 9.22 -22.83
CA VAL A 120 -4.94 7.83 -22.48
C VAL A 120 -6.11 7.80 -21.51
N THR A 121 -6.10 8.67 -20.50
CA THR A 121 -7.21 8.78 -19.55
C THR A 121 -7.34 10.23 -19.06
N PRO A 122 -8.47 10.90 -19.38
CA PRO A 122 -8.68 12.28 -18.95
C PRO A 122 -8.61 12.44 -17.44
N MET A 123 -7.95 13.49 -16.97
CA MET A 123 -7.77 13.77 -15.55
C MET A 123 -9.11 13.85 -14.80
N GLU A 124 -10.14 14.44 -15.41
CA GLU A 124 -11.48 14.52 -14.82
C GLU A 124 -12.07 13.13 -14.55
N SER A 125 -11.89 12.17 -15.47
CA SER A 125 -12.36 10.79 -15.31
C SER A 125 -11.62 10.08 -14.17
N LEU A 126 -10.32 10.33 -14.02
CA LEU A 126 -9.51 9.78 -12.92
C LEU A 126 -9.97 10.32 -11.57
N VAL A 127 -10.11 11.64 -11.46
CA VAL A 127 -10.53 12.32 -10.23
C VAL A 127 -11.97 11.93 -9.85
N GLN A 128 -12.89 11.92 -10.80
CA GLN A 128 -14.27 11.52 -10.55
C GLN A 128 -14.37 10.05 -10.13
N GLY A 129 -13.65 9.17 -10.83
CA GLY A 129 -13.58 7.73 -10.52
C GLY A 129 -13.04 7.48 -9.11
N GLU A 130 -11.94 8.15 -8.75
CA GLU A 130 -11.35 8.03 -7.40
C GLU A 130 -12.27 8.60 -6.32
N SER A 131 -12.88 9.77 -6.56
CA SER A 131 -13.79 10.39 -5.58
C SER A 131 -14.99 9.49 -5.28
N LEU A 132 -15.61 8.90 -6.31
CA LEU A 132 -16.81 8.09 -6.16
C LEU A 132 -16.55 6.67 -5.69
N ARG A 133 -15.49 6.02 -6.21
CA ARG A 133 -15.26 4.57 -6.05
C ARG A 133 -13.95 4.22 -5.34
N GLY A 134 -13.11 5.22 -5.10
CA GLY A 134 -11.84 5.13 -4.38
C GLY A 134 -11.97 5.78 -3.00
N ILE A 135 -11.30 6.91 -2.79
CA ILE A 135 -11.19 7.59 -1.49
C ILE A 135 -12.51 7.78 -0.74
N GLY A 136 -13.62 8.05 -1.43
CA GLY A 136 -14.94 8.21 -0.80
C GLY A 136 -15.38 6.96 -0.01
N LEU A 137 -15.06 5.77 -0.51
CA LEU A 137 -15.32 4.51 0.20
C LEU A 137 -14.32 4.31 1.34
N TRP A 138 -13.03 4.54 1.08
CA TRP A 138 -11.97 4.30 2.07
C TRP A 138 -12.02 5.21 3.29
N ARG A 139 -12.55 6.44 3.17
CA ARG A 139 -12.80 7.30 4.34
C ARG A 139 -13.83 6.71 5.31
N ARG A 140 -14.73 5.84 4.83
CA ARG A 140 -15.77 5.18 5.62
C ARG A 140 -15.44 3.71 5.97
N ASP A 141 -14.35 3.19 5.42
CA ASP A 141 -13.91 1.81 5.58
C ASP A 141 -12.39 1.75 5.39
N LEU A 142 -11.66 2.14 6.44
CA LEU A 142 -10.20 2.31 6.43
C LEU A 142 -9.46 0.98 6.20
N TYR A 143 -10.09 -0.14 6.54
CA TYR A 143 -9.49 -1.49 6.52
C TYR A 143 -10.04 -2.38 5.39
N GLY A 144 -11.01 -1.89 4.62
CA GLY A 144 -11.59 -2.59 3.46
C GLY A 144 -12.46 -3.79 3.83
N VAL A 145 -13.09 -3.72 5.00
CA VAL A 145 -13.87 -4.80 5.64
C VAL A 145 -15.38 -4.57 5.51
N GLY A 146 -15.79 -3.34 5.20
CA GLY A 146 -17.15 -2.98 4.88
C GLY A 146 -17.63 -3.62 3.57
N GLN A 147 -18.96 -3.77 3.44
CA GLN A 147 -19.60 -4.55 2.38
C GLN A 147 -19.11 -4.21 0.96
N ASP A 148 -18.97 -2.92 0.63
CA ASP A 148 -18.57 -2.48 -0.72
C ASP A 148 -17.13 -2.88 -1.07
N LEU A 149 -16.18 -2.70 -0.15
CA LEU A 149 -14.77 -3.03 -0.40
C LEU A 149 -14.53 -4.54 -0.25
N ALA A 150 -15.16 -5.19 0.72
CA ALA A 150 -15.10 -6.64 0.88
C ALA A 150 -15.65 -7.38 -0.35
N SER A 151 -16.75 -6.92 -0.95
CA SER A 151 -17.28 -7.49 -2.19
C SER A 151 -16.30 -7.36 -3.36
N LYS A 152 -15.60 -6.22 -3.47
CA LYS A 152 -14.54 -6.04 -4.47
C LYS A 152 -13.36 -6.99 -4.24
N ARG A 153 -12.97 -7.23 -2.99
CA ARG A 153 -11.93 -8.21 -2.63
C ARG A 153 -12.33 -9.60 -3.11
N ILE A 154 -13.56 -10.04 -2.81
CA ILE A 154 -14.08 -11.36 -3.20
C ILE A 154 -14.04 -11.56 -4.71
N ILE A 155 -14.49 -10.56 -5.49
CA ILE A 155 -14.44 -10.60 -6.97
C ILE A 155 -13.01 -10.75 -7.49
N ARG A 156 -12.01 -10.22 -6.75
CA ARG A 156 -10.59 -10.31 -7.09
C ARG A 156 -9.91 -11.57 -6.54
N GLY A 157 -10.69 -12.54 -6.05
CA GLY A 157 -10.20 -13.83 -5.58
C GLY A 157 -9.89 -13.88 -4.09
N TRP A 158 -10.32 -12.90 -3.29
CA TRP A 158 -10.19 -12.95 -1.84
C TRP A 158 -11.20 -13.93 -1.22
N ALA A 159 -10.72 -14.89 -0.44
CA ALA A 159 -11.54 -15.84 0.29
C ALA A 159 -11.37 -15.65 1.82
N PRO A 160 -12.43 -15.89 2.61
CA PRO A 160 -12.31 -15.96 4.06
C PRO A 160 -11.20 -16.94 4.48
N GLY A 161 -10.37 -16.55 5.44
CA GLY A 161 -9.25 -17.37 5.93
C GLY A 161 -7.92 -17.17 5.19
N MET A 162 -7.89 -16.56 4.01
CA MET A 162 -6.64 -16.26 3.29
C MET A 162 -5.68 -15.39 4.09
N VAL A 163 -6.18 -14.52 4.97
CA VAL A 163 -5.35 -13.77 5.93
C VAL A 163 -4.44 -14.70 6.73
N HIS A 164 -5.00 -15.79 7.27
CA HIS A 164 -4.24 -16.68 8.14
C HIS A 164 -3.19 -17.45 7.35
N GLU A 165 -3.59 -18.01 6.20
CA GLU A 165 -2.70 -18.79 5.34
C GLU A 165 -1.55 -17.97 4.77
N LEU A 166 -1.83 -16.74 4.33
CA LEU A 166 -0.86 -15.88 3.65
C LEU A 166 -0.02 -15.04 4.61
N CYS A 167 -0.61 -14.59 5.71
CA CYS A 167 -0.03 -13.54 6.55
C CYS A 167 0.25 -13.95 7.99
N LEU A 168 -0.20 -15.10 8.50
CA LEU A 168 -0.01 -15.46 9.93
C LEU A 168 0.92 -16.67 10.16
N ASN A 169 1.36 -17.34 9.10
CA ASN A 169 2.40 -18.38 9.17
C ASN A 169 3.84 -17.84 9.22
N GLY A 170 4.01 -16.51 9.14
CA GLY A 170 5.33 -15.86 9.09
C GLY A 170 5.97 -15.57 10.44
N GLY A 171 5.30 -15.89 11.56
CA GLY A 171 5.78 -15.58 12.91
C GLY A 171 6.00 -14.09 13.12
N TYR A 172 4.99 -13.28 12.79
CA TYR A 172 5.05 -11.82 12.93
C TYR A 172 4.77 -11.43 14.40
N GLU A 173 5.03 -10.18 14.74
CA GLU A 173 4.76 -9.65 16.07
C GLU A 173 3.25 -9.66 16.32
N PRO A 174 2.77 -10.05 17.52
CA PRO A 174 1.33 -10.19 17.77
C PRO A 174 0.48 -8.96 17.43
N VAL A 175 1.03 -7.75 17.57
CA VAL A 175 0.36 -6.49 17.18
C VAL A 175 0.17 -6.36 15.67
N VAL A 176 1.11 -6.87 14.88
CA VAL A 176 1.03 -6.85 13.42
C VAL A 176 -0.04 -7.84 12.96
N GLU A 177 -0.07 -9.04 13.56
CA GLU A 177 -1.11 -10.03 13.31
C GLU A 177 -2.52 -9.52 13.65
N GLN A 178 -2.63 -8.75 14.75
CA GLN A 178 -3.86 -8.06 15.12
C GLN A 178 -4.25 -6.98 14.10
N LEU A 179 -3.32 -6.18 13.58
CA LEU A 179 -3.61 -5.18 12.53
C LEU A 179 -4.09 -5.86 11.24
N VAL A 180 -3.44 -6.95 10.83
CA VAL A 180 -3.79 -7.70 9.63
C VAL A 180 -5.20 -8.31 9.76
N SER A 181 -5.58 -8.72 10.97
CA SER A 181 -6.87 -9.32 11.28
C SER A 181 -7.91 -8.29 11.74
N TRP A 182 -7.58 -6.99 11.73
CA TRP A 182 -8.47 -5.95 12.22
C TRP A 182 -9.69 -5.81 11.32
N ASP A 183 -10.87 -5.94 11.92
CA ASP A 183 -12.17 -5.94 11.25
C ASP A 183 -12.86 -4.57 11.27
N GLY A 184 -12.15 -3.52 11.68
CA GLY A 184 -12.71 -2.18 11.79
C GLY A 184 -13.51 -1.94 13.06
N GLY A 185 -13.53 -2.86 14.03
CA GLY A 185 -14.22 -2.69 15.31
C GLY A 185 -15.73 -2.45 15.12
N ALA A 186 -16.29 -1.44 15.77
CA ALA A 186 -17.71 -1.06 15.60
C ALA A 186 -18.04 -0.38 14.25
N GLY A 187 -17.29 -0.68 13.18
CA GLY A 187 -17.60 -0.35 11.79
C GLY A 187 -16.44 0.29 11.03
N ASN A 188 -15.77 1.27 11.62
CA ASN A 188 -14.61 1.94 11.02
C ASN A 188 -13.70 2.57 12.09
N GLU A 189 -13.52 1.86 13.19
CA GLU A 189 -12.69 2.29 14.30
C GLU A 189 -11.21 2.16 13.98
N TRP A 190 -10.43 3.11 14.47
CA TRP A 190 -8.98 3.05 14.37
C TRP A 190 -8.45 1.84 15.13
N PHE A 191 -7.46 1.18 14.55
CA PHE A 191 -6.76 0.08 15.22
C PHE A 191 -6.21 0.57 16.57
N PRO A 192 -6.57 -0.09 17.69
CA PRO A 192 -6.33 0.45 19.03
C PRO A 192 -4.87 0.33 19.51
N HIS A 193 -4.03 -0.45 18.82
CA HIS A 193 -2.64 -0.72 19.21
C HIS A 193 -1.63 -0.19 18.18
N ILE A 194 -1.99 0.87 17.46
CA ILE A 194 -1.21 1.40 16.34
C ILE A 194 0.19 1.85 16.76
N GLU A 195 0.34 2.36 17.99
CA GLU A 195 1.57 2.84 18.59
C GLU A 195 2.54 1.72 18.95
N ARG A 196 2.09 0.47 18.92
CA ARG A 196 2.92 -0.72 19.16
C ARG A 196 3.46 -1.33 17.86
N LEU A 197 3.04 -0.81 16.70
CA LEU A 197 3.50 -1.31 15.40
C LEU A 197 5.00 -1.00 15.21
N PRO A 198 5.80 -1.95 14.70
CA PRO A 198 7.25 -1.77 14.54
C PRO A 198 7.67 -0.55 13.69
N TRP A 199 6.81 -0.12 12.78
CA TRP A 199 7.03 1.02 11.87
C TRP A 199 6.28 2.29 12.27
N TYR A 200 5.68 2.33 13.46
CA TYR A 200 4.88 3.47 13.91
C TYR A 200 5.67 4.78 13.80
N TYR A 201 5.05 5.82 13.24
CA TYR A 201 5.71 7.09 12.93
C TYR A 201 6.28 7.79 14.18
N GLY A 202 5.69 7.55 15.36
CA GLY A 202 6.14 8.13 16.62
C GLY A 202 7.39 7.46 17.21
N HIS A 203 7.84 6.34 16.64
CA HIS A 203 9.07 5.68 17.08
C HIS A 203 10.32 6.39 16.53
N PRO A 204 11.43 6.41 17.29
CA PRO A 204 12.70 6.95 16.82
C PRO A 204 13.20 6.18 15.56
N PRO A 205 13.80 6.88 14.58
CA PRO A 205 14.21 6.31 13.29
C PRO A 205 15.22 5.15 13.37
#